data_AF-A0A9E1KQA4-F1
#
_entry.id   AF-A0A9E1KQA4-F1
#
_cell.length_a   1.000
_cell.length_b   1.000
_cell.length_c   1.000
_cell.angle_alpha   90.00
_cell.angle_beta   90.00
_cell.angle_gamma   90.00
#
_symmetry.space_group_name_H-M   'P 1'
#
loop_
_entity.id
_entity.type
_entity.pdbx_description
1 polymer ?
#
loop_
_entity_poly.entity_id
_entity_poly.type
_entity_poly.pdbx_seq_one_letter_code
_entity_poly.pdbx_strand_id
1 'polypeptide(L)'
;MLMRNTTLLILLSFLAGCKLQIIVPVGGTVTTASGTYTCSAGQICEIDVVDLLFDETFTAVPDAGYLFAQWNKKSGGRGFCATDSSRHNPCRLYTSFFAGWPNLFAFLAMDEVFYLEPVFEAAAECEADTLTAQYRVSSCEFGGAGSKLVLMDFDLDGDLDVIRWGIVPDDQWTGTYPYYEGDPPNPLTAWRNNGNNRFFEATTTVFGEEPIQIIRATLARVIDMDGDGLKDLFIGDGGPDGLPETSPYYDPEHSVHGSYSWLFMQKRSGTLSDESDARLPRILGFTHGMTIGDIEGDGDQDIFLANIWSEQAGTECREAEVLPTADAPCPGFFINDGKGYFSSDLTRIPEEVTRVTHDERGELRWQDGLLIDVDNDGLVELIGNKQLADYLLLNDGAGFFLEENEGAIPERLAGGEQSFDPNNYPLPISTTLTLE
;
A
#
# COMPACT_ATOMS: atom_id res chain seq x y z
N MET A 1 -53.66 42.41 -58.41
CA MET A 1 -52.25 42.60 -58.82
C MET A 1 -51.43 42.69 -57.54
N LEU A 2 -50.64 41.63 -57.32
CA LEU A 2 -49.61 41.34 -56.30
C LEU A 2 -49.73 41.87 -54.85
N MET A 3 -49.85 40.89 -53.94
CA MET A 3 -49.68 41.00 -52.48
C MET A 3 -48.21 41.28 -52.11
N ARG A 4 -48.02 42.13 -51.09
CA ARG A 4 -46.74 42.43 -50.42
C ARG A 4 -46.31 41.25 -49.55
N ASN A 5 -45.22 40.58 -49.91
CA ASN A 5 -44.51 39.65 -49.02
C ASN A 5 -43.51 40.43 -48.18
N THR A 6 -43.80 40.54 -46.88
CA THR A 6 -42.85 41.03 -45.87
C THR A 6 -42.09 39.83 -45.34
N THR A 7 -40.83 39.67 -45.75
CA THR A 7 -39.95 38.60 -45.27
C THR A 7 -39.44 38.96 -43.88
N LEU A 8 -39.80 38.16 -42.87
CA LEU A 8 -39.30 38.26 -41.50
C LEU A 8 -37.90 37.63 -41.44
N LEU A 9 -36.86 38.43 -41.22
CA LEU A 9 -35.50 37.96 -40.98
C LEU A 9 -35.42 37.50 -39.50
N ILE A 10 -35.33 36.19 -39.26
CA ILE A 10 -35.03 35.66 -37.93
C ILE A 10 -33.51 35.78 -37.75
N LEU A 11 -33.08 36.74 -36.91
CA LEU A 11 -31.70 36.82 -36.44
C LEU A 11 -31.50 35.67 -35.43
N LEU A 12 -30.82 34.58 -35.84
CA LEU A 12 -30.26 33.64 -34.86
C LEU A 12 -29.06 34.33 -34.19
N SER A 13 -29.26 34.77 -32.96
CA SER A 13 -28.17 35.18 -32.07
C SER A 13 -27.36 33.95 -31.67
N PHE A 14 -26.16 33.80 -32.23
CA PHE A 14 -25.16 32.90 -31.66
C PHE A 14 -24.66 33.53 -30.36
N LEU A 15 -24.95 32.90 -29.22
CA LEU A 15 -24.36 33.28 -27.93
C LEU A 15 -22.85 33.01 -28.05
N ALA A 16 -22.03 34.05 -27.93
CA ALA A 16 -20.58 33.90 -27.88
C ALA A 16 -20.17 33.48 -26.47
N GLY A 17 -19.38 32.42 -26.34
CA GLY A 17 -18.89 31.89 -25.08
C GLY A 17 -17.93 30.72 -25.28
N CYS A 18 -17.04 30.49 -24.30
CA CYS A 18 -16.15 29.34 -24.32
C CYS A 18 -16.97 28.06 -24.19
N LYS A 19 -16.64 27.04 -24.98
CA LYS A 19 -17.39 25.78 -25.01
C LYS A 19 -16.57 24.65 -24.43
N LEU A 20 -17.15 23.95 -23.47
CA LEU A 20 -16.66 22.66 -22.99
C LEU A 20 -17.45 21.55 -23.69
N GLN A 21 -16.79 20.78 -24.56
CA GLN A 21 -17.37 19.60 -25.19
C GLN A 21 -16.93 18.34 -24.46
N ILE A 22 -17.90 17.63 -23.88
CA ILE A 22 -17.73 16.32 -23.28
C ILE A 22 -17.99 15.28 -24.37
N ILE A 23 -16.96 14.56 -24.79
CA ILE A 23 -17.05 13.52 -25.82
C ILE A 23 -16.99 12.18 -25.11
N VAL A 24 -18.11 11.48 -24.99
CA VAL A 24 -18.17 10.22 -24.26
C VAL A 24 -18.16 9.06 -25.27
N PRO A 25 -17.06 8.28 -25.37
CA PRO A 25 -17.05 7.10 -26.22
C PRO A 25 -17.97 6.01 -25.65
N VAL A 26 -18.12 4.90 -26.39
CA VAL A 26 -18.79 3.71 -25.86
C VAL A 26 -18.01 3.18 -24.67
N GLY A 27 -18.71 2.69 -23.64
CA GLY A 27 -18.09 2.06 -22.47
C GLY A 27 -18.24 2.83 -21.16
N GLY A 28 -19.03 3.91 -21.14
CA GLY A 28 -19.36 4.59 -19.90
C GLY A 28 -20.14 5.89 -20.10
N THR A 29 -20.36 6.59 -19.00
CA THR A 29 -21.09 7.85 -18.90
C THR A 29 -20.23 8.88 -18.17
N VAL A 30 -20.35 10.16 -18.48
CA VAL A 30 -19.78 11.25 -17.66
C VAL A 30 -20.89 11.94 -16.88
N THR A 31 -20.72 12.04 -15.57
CA THR A 31 -21.66 12.72 -14.67
C THR A 31 -20.98 13.90 -13.98
N THR A 32 -21.77 14.77 -13.35
CA THR A 32 -21.26 15.94 -12.63
C THR A 32 -21.67 15.90 -11.16
N ALA A 33 -20.84 16.43 -10.26
CA ALA A 33 -21.09 16.44 -8.82
C ALA A 33 -22.36 17.23 -8.46
N SER A 34 -22.69 18.28 -9.23
CA SER A 34 -23.96 18.99 -9.08
C SER A 34 -25.19 18.18 -9.55
N GLY A 35 -24.99 17.12 -10.32
CA GLY A 35 -26.04 16.36 -10.98
C GLY A 35 -26.69 17.07 -12.17
N THR A 36 -26.19 18.25 -12.56
CA THR A 36 -26.77 19.07 -13.63
C THR A 36 -26.57 18.44 -15.02
N TYR A 37 -25.43 17.78 -15.21
CA TYR A 37 -25.03 17.19 -16.48
C TYR A 37 -24.76 15.69 -16.35
N THR A 38 -25.40 14.93 -17.25
CA THR A 38 -25.17 13.50 -17.45
C THR A 38 -25.03 13.26 -18.95
N CYS A 39 -23.83 12.90 -19.39
CA CYS A 39 -23.50 12.64 -20.79
C CYS A 39 -23.29 11.14 -20.99
N SER A 40 -24.21 10.47 -21.67
CA SER A 40 -24.19 9.01 -21.84
C SER A 40 -23.23 8.55 -22.93
N ALA A 41 -22.92 7.25 -22.93
CA ALA A 41 -22.09 6.59 -23.93
C ALA A 41 -22.48 6.97 -25.37
N GLY A 42 -21.49 7.35 -26.17
CA GLY A 42 -21.64 7.76 -27.57
C GLY A 42 -22.19 9.17 -27.78
N GLN A 43 -22.44 9.95 -26.71
CA GLN A 43 -22.92 11.32 -26.81
C GLN A 43 -21.78 12.34 -26.82
N ILE A 44 -22.07 13.50 -27.43
CA ILE A 44 -21.29 14.72 -27.27
C ILE A 44 -22.19 15.73 -26.57
N CYS A 45 -21.80 16.14 -25.37
CA CYS A 45 -22.49 17.18 -24.61
C CYS A 45 -21.68 18.47 -24.69
N GLU A 46 -22.36 19.60 -24.85
CA GLU A 46 -21.74 20.92 -24.92
C GLU A 46 -22.24 21.76 -23.75
N ILE A 47 -21.29 22.39 -23.03
CA ILE A 47 -21.57 23.31 -21.94
C ILE A 47 -20.95 24.66 -22.28
N ASP A 48 -21.76 25.71 -22.22
CA ASP A 48 -21.30 27.09 -22.35
C ASP A 48 -20.69 27.57 -21.03
N VAL A 49 -19.41 27.92 -21.05
CA VAL A 49 -18.65 28.47 -19.92
C VAL A 49 -18.47 29.97 -20.14
N VAL A 50 -19.37 30.76 -19.57
CA VAL A 50 -19.53 32.19 -19.90
C VAL A 50 -19.15 33.17 -18.79
N ASP A 51 -18.85 32.67 -17.58
CA ASP A 51 -18.55 33.52 -16.42
C ASP A 51 -17.52 32.89 -15.47
N LEU A 52 -17.24 33.61 -14.37
CA LEU A 52 -16.29 33.24 -13.31
C LEU A 52 -16.89 32.32 -12.24
N LEU A 53 -18.17 31.96 -12.37
CA LEU A 53 -18.91 31.16 -11.41
C LEU A 53 -18.99 29.69 -11.82
N PHE A 54 -18.48 29.33 -12.99
CA PHE A 54 -18.36 27.94 -13.41
C PHE A 54 -17.39 27.21 -12.49
N ASP A 55 -17.89 26.16 -11.85
CA ASP A 55 -17.15 25.26 -10.97
C ASP A 55 -17.90 23.93 -10.95
N GLU A 56 -17.34 22.93 -11.63
CA GLU A 56 -17.96 21.63 -11.75
C GLU A 56 -16.94 20.51 -11.68
N THR A 57 -17.35 19.38 -11.09
CA THR A 57 -16.52 18.18 -10.97
C THR A 57 -17.14 17.06 -11.78
N PHE A 58 -16.42 16.61 -12.81
CA PHE A 58 -16.85 15.60 -13.77
C PHE A 58 -16.31 14.22 -13.41
N THR A 59 -17.19 13.23 -13.33
CA THR A 59 -16.82 11.84 -13.03
C THR A 59 -17.12 10.96 -14.23
N ALA A 60 -16.09 10.29 -14.76
CA ALA A 60 -16.26 9.22 -15.75
C ALA A 60 -16.69 7.94 -15.03
N VAL A 61 -17.84 7.39 -15.41
CA VAL A 61 -18.45 6.20 -14.83
C VAL A 61 -18.46 5.12 -15.90
N PRO A 62 -17.56 4.12 -15.84
CA PRO A 62 -17.55 3.03 -16.81
C PRO A 62 -18.84 2.21 -16.77
N ASP A 63 -19.30 1.77 -17.94
CA ASP A 63 -20.37 0.79 -18.06
C ASP A 63 -19.85 -0.61 -17.69
N ALA A 64 -20.76 -1.54 -17.43
CA ALA A 64 -20.38 -2.93 -17.14
C ALA A 64 -19.52 -3.52 -18.26
N GLY A 65 -18.35 -4.07 -17.91
CA GLY A 65 -17.39 -4.62 -18.88
C GLY A 65 -16.38 -3.60 -19.41
N TYR A 66 -16.32 -2.41 -18.84
CA TYR A 66 -15.33 -1.38 -19.19
C TYR A 66 -14.64 -0.82 -17.95
N LEU A 67 -13.44 -0.26 -18.15
CA LEU A 67 -12.67 0.47 -17.15
C LEU A 67 -12.36 1.87 -17.68
N PHE A 68 -12.30 2.86 -16.80
CA PHE A 68 -11.78 4.18 -17.14
C PHE A 68 -10.26 4.13 -17.08
N ALA A 69 -9.60 4.39 -18.20
CA ALA A 69 -8.14 4.40 -18.28
C ALA A 69 -7.57 5.78 -17.90
N GLN A 70 -8.08 6.83 -18.52
CA GLN A 70 -7.62 8.22 -18.34
C GLN A 70 -8.50 9.22 -19.10
N TRP A 71 -8.30 10.51 -18.87
CA TRP A 71 -8.79 11.56 -19.77
C TRP A 71 -7.86 11.76 -20.97
N ASN A 72 -8.42 11.89 -22.17
CA ASN A 72 -7.65 12.09 -23.41
C ASN A 72 -7.11 13.54 -23.49
N LYS A 73 -5.81 13.65 -23.73
CA LYS A 73 -5.09 14.94 -23.86
C LYS A 73 -5.58 15.81 -24.99
N LYS A 74 -6.15 15.21 -26.04
CA LYS A 74 -6.44 15.84 -27.33
C LYS A 74 -5.22 16.60 -27.91
N SER A 75 -5.10 16.65 -29.23
CA SER A 75 -4.01 17.39 -29.84
C SER A 75 -4.15 18.91 -29.58
N GLY A 76 -3.03 19.61 -29.42
CA GLY A 76 -3.00 21.06 -29.25
C GLY A 76 -3.30 21.59 -27.84
N GLY A 77 -3.29 20.74 -26.81
CA GLY A 77 -3.39 21.18 -25.41
C GLY A 77 -4.78 21.68 -24.99
N ARG A 78 -5.83 21.24 -25.70
CA ARG A 78 -7.23 21.65 -25.47
C ARG A 78 -8.05 20.63 -24.69
N GLY A 79 -7.48 19.47 -24.38
CA GLY A 79 -8.09 18.47 -23.50
C GLY A 79 -7.76 18.78 -22.05
N PHE A 80 -8.79 18.76 -21.19
CA PHE A 80 -8.62 18.94 -19.75
C PHE A 80 -8.34 17.61 -19.04
N CYS A 81 -7.72 17.71 -17.86
CA CYS A 81 -7.45 16.59 -16.95
C CYS A 81 -6.56 15.48 -17.52
N ALA A 82 -5.76 15.79 -18.53
CA ALA A 82 -4.92 14.84 -19.26
C ALA A 82 -3.39 15.06 -19.07
N THR A 83 -2.99 15.37 -17.84
CA THR A 83 -1.59 15.40 -17.37
C THR A 83 -1.10 13.99 -17.00
N ASP A 84 0.12 13.79 -16.52
CA ASP A 84 0.58 12.44 -16.13
C ASP A 84 -0.26 11.84 -14.96
N SER A 85 -0.96 12.71 -14.22
CA SER A 85 -2.04 12.41 -13.26
C SER A 85 -3.43 12.19 -13.90
N SER A 86 -3.51 11.95 -15.22
CA SER A 86 -4.77 11.81 -16.00
C SER A 86 -5.66 10.63 -15.63
N ARG A 87 -5.19 9.77 -14.72
CA ARG A 87 -6.00 8.74 -14.05
C ARG A 87 -6.93 9.34 -13.00
N HIS A 88 -6.72 10.59 -12.59
CA HIS A 88 -7.54 11.28 -11.62
C HIS A 88 -8.97 11.45 -12.16
N ASN A 89 -9.87 10.71 -11.53
CA ASN A 89 -11.29 10.72 -11.73
C ASN A 89 -11.90 10.77 -10.33
N PRO A 90 -12.43 11.92 -9.89
CA PRO A 90 -13.10 12.92 -10.74
C PRO A 90 -12.24 14.11 -11.20
N CYS A 91 -12.65 14.79 -12.28
CA CYS A 91 -11.97 15.94 -12.91
C CYS A 91 -12.70 17.25 -12.57
N ARG A 92 -12.11 18.13 -11.75
CA ARG A 92 -12.70 19.44 -11.41
C ARG A 92 -12.22 20.55 -12.36
N LEU A 93 -13.17 21.30 -12.92
CA LEU A 93 -12.93 22.48 -13.77
C LEU A 93 -13.64 23.69 -13.17
N TYR A 94 -12.90 24.80 -13.00
CA TYR A 94 -13.46 26.02 -12.42
C TYR A 94 -12.82 27.28 -13.02
N THR A 95 -13.56 28.39 -13.04
CA THR A 95 -13.12 29.65 -13.68
C THR A 95 -12.88 30.79 -12.69
N SER A 96 -13.14 30.60 -11.40
CA SER A 96 -13.02 31.65 -10.37
C SER A 96 -11.64 32.32 -10.35
N PHE A 97 -10.57 31.56 -10.66
CA PHE A 97 -9.21 32.09 -10.71
C PHE A 97 -8.92 33.02 -11.90
N PHE A 98 -9.76 33.03 -12.94
CA PHE A 98 -9.54 33.88 -14.13
C PHE A 98 -9.66 35.38 -13.81
N ALA A 99 -10.28 35.75 -12.68
CA ALA A 99 -10.47 37.14 -12.26
C ALA A 99 -9.16 37.96 -12.19
N GLY A 100 -8.04 37.31 -11.89
CA GLY A 100 -6.71 37.93 -11.83
C GLY A 100 -5.94 37.95 -13.16
N TRP A 101 -6.46 37.32 -14.22
CA TRP A 101 -5.71 37.01 -15.44
C TRP A 101 -6.47 37.46 -16.69
N PRO A 102 -6.21 38.69 -17.20
CA PRO A 102 -6.97 39.27 -18.33
C PRO A 102 -7.01 38.40 -19.59
N ASN A 103 -5.93 37.67 -19.87
CA ASN A 103 -5.85 36.77 -21.02
C ASN A 103 -6.74 35.53 -20.86
N LEU A 104 -6.89 35.00 -19.63
CA LEU A 104 -7.78 33.87 -19.33
C LEU A 104 -9.24 34.31 -19.29
N PHE A 105 -9.51 35.48 -18.69
CA PHE A 105 -10.82 36.10 -18.72
C PHE A 105 -11.33 36.32 -20.15
N ALA A 106 -10.44 36.70 -21.08
CA ALA A 106 -10.80 36.89 -22.47
C ALA A 106 -11.30 35.60 -23.16
N PHE A 107 -10.83 34.41 -22.73
CA PHE A 107 -11.29 33.13 -23.29
C PHE A 107 -12.78 32.89 -23.02
N LEU A 108 -13.33 33.37 -21.90
CA LEU A 108 -14.76 33.21 -21.57
C LEU A 108 -15.68 33.91 -22.60
N ALA A 109 -15.17 34.91 -23.30
CA ALA A 109 -15.87 35.65 -24.35
C ALA A 109 -15.52 35.18 -25.78
N MET A 110 -14.62 34.20 -25.93
CA MET A 110 -14.23 33.63 -27.21
C MET A 110 -15.08 32.39 -27.52
N ASP A 111 -15.38 32.15 -28.80
CA ASP A 111 -16.06 30.93 -29.27
C ASP A 111 -15.03 29.79 -29.48
N GLU A 112 -14.24 29.52 -28.45
CA GLU A 112 -13.23 28.46 -28.45
C GLU A 112 -13.78 27.19 -27.81
N VAL A 113 -13.40 26.04 -28.36
CA VAL A 113 -13.82 24.73 -27.86
C VAL A 113 -12.67 24.02 -27.15
N PHE A 114 -12.95 23.57 -25.94
CA PHE A 114 -12.13 22.70 -25.12
C PHE A 114 -12.85 21.38 -24.88
N TYR A 115 -12.08 20.34 -24.54
CA TYR A 115 -12.58 18.97 -24.55
C TYR A 115 -12.39 18.28 -23.22
N LEU A 116 -13.38 17.45 -22.87
CA LEU A 116 -13.29 16.46 -21.83
C LEU A 116 -13.70 15.10 -22.43
N GLU A 117 -12.76 14.19 -22.61
CA GLU A 117 -13.01 12.91 -23.27
C GLU A 117 -12.41 11.77 -22.42
N PRO A 118 -13.24 10.94 -21.76
CA PRO A 118 -12.73 9.79 -21.04
C PRO A 118 -12.32 8.69 -22.03
N VAL A 119 -11.28 7.94 -21.70
CA VAL A 119 -10.88 6.74 -22.41
C VAL A 119 -11.42 5.54 -21.64
N PHE A 120 -12.40 4.84 -22.23
CA PHE A 120 -12.90 3.58 -21.70
C PHE A 120 -12.27 2.41 -22.46
N GLU A 121 -11.76 1.44 -21.72
CA GLU A 121 -11.19 0.21 -22.26
C GLU A 121 -12.08 -0.97 -21.87
N ALA A 122 -12.29 -1.91 -22.80
CA ALA A 122 -13.03 -3.12 -22.48
C ALA A 122 -12.25 -3.91 -21.43
N ALA A 123 -12.90 -4.21 -20.31
CA ALA A 123 -12.35 -5.11 -19.31
C ALA A 123 -12.14 -6.47 -19.96
N ALA A 124 -10.92 -7.00 -19.94
CA ALA A 124 -10.63 -8.31 -20.51
C ALA A 124 -11.55 -9.36 -19.86
N GLU A 125 -12.25 -10.15 -20.67
CA GLU A 125 -12.90 -11.37 -20.19
C GLU A 125 -11.79 -12.33 -19.74
N CYS A 126 -11.63 -12.50 -18.42
CA CYS A 126 -10.74 -13.52 -17.90
C CYS A 126 -11.33 -14.89 -18.24
N GLU A 127 -10.71 -15.63 -19.17
CA GLU A 127 -11.08 -17.02 -19.42
C GLU A 127 -11.04 -17.78 -18.09
N ALA A 128 -12.20 -18.26 -17.66
CA ALA A 128 -12.35 -19.06 -16.47
C ALA A 128 -11.73 -20.44 -16.73
N ASP A 129 -10.42 -20.57 -16.48
CA ASP A 129 -9.83 -21.90 -16.41
C ASP A 129 -10.50 -22.67 -15.27
N THR A 130 -10.97 -23.87 -15.58
CA THR A 130 -11.87 -24.70 -14.77
C THR A 130 -11.15 -25.26 -13.54
N LEU A 131 -10.90 -24.41 -12.54
CA LEU A 131 -10.49 -24.82 -11.20
C LEU A 131 -11.30 -24.04 -10.16
N THR A 132 -12.05 -24.83 -9.38
CA THR A 132 -12.87 -24.57 -8.18
C THR A 132 -12.99 -23.13 -7.67
N ALA A 133 -14.25 -22.72 -7.51
CA ALA A 133 -14.70 -21.48 -6.89
C ALA A 133 -14.31 -21.41 -5.40
N GLN A 134 -13.15 -20.85 -5.11
CA GLN A 134 -12.87 -20.16 -3.84
C GLN A 134 -11.62 -19.31 -4.06
N TYR A 135 -11.76 -18.00 -3.88
CA TYR A 135 -10.71 -16.98 -4.01
C TYR A 135 -10.19 -16.75 -5.43
N ARG A 136 -10.74 -15.75 -6.13
CA ARG A 136 -10.13 -15.18 -7.34
C ARG A 136 -10.00 -13.67 -7.18
N VAL A 137 -8.83 -13.22 -6.72
CA VAL A 137 -8.30 -11.90 -7.05
C VAL A 137 -7.37 -12.12 -8.23
N SER A 138 -7.84 -11.84 -9.44
CA SER A 138 -6.99 -11.90 -10.63
C SER A 138 -6.13 -10.63 -10.67
N SER A 139 -4.82 -10.80 -10.47
CA SER A 139 -3.83 -9.78 -10.76
C SER A 139 -3.92 -9.37 -12.23
N CYS A 140 -4.43 -8.19 -12.53
CA CYS A 140 -4.02 -7.51 -13.76
C CYS A 140 -2.55 -7.10 -13.56
N GLU A 141 -1.67 -7.74 -14.32
CA GLU A 141 -0.22 -7.58 -14.22
C GLU A 141 0.18 -6.11 -14.40
N PHE A 142 0.56 -5.45 -13.30
CA PHE A 142 1.60 -4.44 -13.32
C PHE A 142 2.92 -5.18 -13.09
N GLY A 143 3.70 -5.36 -14.16
CA GLY A 143 5.01 -5.99 -14.09
C GLY A 143 5.97 -5.14 -13.25
N GLY A 144 6.50 -5.75 -12.19
CA GLY A 144 7.63 -5.22 -11.41
C GLY A 144 7.42 -5.34 -9.90
N ALA A 145 8.11 -6.30 -9.27
CA ALA A 145 8.13 -6.62 -7.84
C ALA A 145 6.81 -7.07 -7.18
N GLY A 146 6.90 -8.05 -6.27
CA GLY A 146 5.74 -8.73 -5.70
C GLY A 146 4.75 -7.76 -5.03
N SER A 147 3.47 -7.92 -5.30
CA SER A 147 2.42 -7.21 -4.56
C SER A 147 2.03 -8.00 -3.33
N LYS A 148 1.66 -7.31 -2.25
CA LYS A 148 1.14 -7.92 -1.03
C LYS A 148 -0.29 -7.46 -0.80
N LEU A 149 -1.06 -8.33 -0.16
CA LEU A 149 -2.44 -8.06 0.19
C LEU A 149 -2.72 -8.56 1.60
N VAL A 150 -3.70 -7.94 2.24
CA VAL A 150 -4.29 -8.38 3.49
C VAL A 150 -5.80 -8.22 3.40
N LEU A 151 -6.53 -9.09 4.11
CA LEU A 151 -7.98 -9.04 4.18
C LEU A 151 -8.40 -8.37 5.49
N MET A 152 -9.36 -7.46 5.38
CA MET A 152 -9.92 -6.72 6.51
C MET A 152 -11.34 -6.29 6.15
N ASP A 153 -12.28 -6.40 7.07
CA ASP A 153 -13.60 -5.77 6.92
C ASP A 153 -13.46 -4.31 7.39
N PHE A 154 -13.10 -3.41 6.47
CA PHE A 154 -12.83 -2.04 6.86
C PHE A 154 -14.11 -1.21 6.98
N ASP A 155 -15.18 -1.52 6.24
CA ASP A 155 -16.43 -0.75 6.30
C ASP A 155 -17.51 -1.33 7.23
N LEU A 156 -17.21 -2.45 7.89
CA LEU A 156 -18.02 -3.10 8.92
C LEU A 156 -19.33 -3.67 8.39
N ASP A 157 -19.35 -4.11 7.12
CA ASP A 157 -20.51 -4.75 6.49
C ASP A 157 -20.53 -6.28 6.63
N GLY A 158 -19.43 -6.86 7.14
CA GLY A 158 -19.25 -8.28 7.39
C GLY A 158 -18.62 -9.06 6.23
N ASP A 159 -18.41 -8.45 5.08
CA ASP A 159 -17.63 -9.00 3.98
C ASP A 159 -16.15 -8.57 4.11
N LEU A 160 -15.21 -9.48 3.78
CA LEU A 160 -13.79 -9.13 3.80
C LEU A 160 -13.43 -8.29 2.57
N ASP A 161 -12.83 -7.14 2.81
CA ASP A 161 -12.23 -6.26 1.81
C ASP A 161 -10.75 -6.58 1.60
N VAL A 162 -10.13 -5.88 0.63
CA VAL A 162 -8.70 -6.03 0.30
C VAL A 162 -7.97 -4.72 0.55
N ILE A 163 -6.88 -4.79 1.30
CA ILE A 163 -5.85 -3.76 1.32
C ILE A 163 -4.61 -4.32 0.61
N ARG A 164 -4.04 -3.54 -0.31
CA ARG A 164 -2.93 -3.97 -1.17
C ARG A 164 -1.87 -2.88 -1.26
N TRP A 165 -0.60 -3.27 -1.26
CA TRP A 165 0.52 -2.41 -1.63
C TRP A 165 1.47 -3.16 -2.57
N GLY A 166 2.26 -2.43 -3.34
CA GLY A 166 3.37 -3.02 -4.09
C GLY A 166 4.67 -2.90 -3.31
N ILE A 167 5.58 -3.81 -3.60
CA ILE A 167 6.97 -3.65 -3.21
C ILE A 167 7.64 -2.75 -4.23
N VAL A 168 8.33 -1.72 -3.76
CA VAL A 168 9.20 -0.91 -4.60
C VAL A 168 10.48 -1.71 -4.89
N PRO A 169 10.81 -2.01 -6.16
CA PRO A 169 12.06 -2.67 -6.50
C PRO A 169 13.29 -1.87 -6.02
N ASP A 170 14.34 -2.55 -5.59
CA ASP A 170 15.58 -1.91 -5.11
C ASP A 170 16.24 -1.02 -6.19
N ASP A 171 16.09 -1.36 -7.47
CA ASP A 171 16.62 -0.59 -8.61
C ASP A 171 15.83 0.67 -8.97
N GLN A 172 14.63 0.83 -8.40
CA GLN A 172 13.81 2.03 -8.50
C GLN A 172 13.94 2.93 -7.28
N TRP A 173 14.60 2.48 -6.21
CA TRP A 173 14.86 3.28 -5.01
C TRP A 173 15.91 4.36 -5.31
N THR A 174 15.58 5.63 -5.08
CA THR A 174 16.46 6.77 -5.39
C THR A 174 17.35 7.20 -4.21
N GLY A 175 17.40 6.42 -3.13
CA GLY A 175 18.25 6.70 -1.96
C GLY A 175 17.78 7.88 -1.09
N THR A 176 16.72 8.60 -1.48
CA THR A 176 16.14 9.67 -0.66
C THR A 176 14.78 9.26 -0.14
N TYR A 177 14.72 8.99 1.16
CA TYR A 177 13.45 8.84 1.88
C TYR A 177 12.78 10.22 2.01
N PRO A 178 11.54 10.48 1.55
CA PRO A 178 10.65 9.70 0.70
C PRO A 178 10.43 10.39 -0.68
N TYR A 179 11.49 10.84 -1.35
CA TYR A 179 11.35 11.71 -2.52
C TYR A 179 11.49 10.94 -3.85
N TYR A 180 10.36 10.43 -4.32
CA TYR A 180 10.16 10.14 -5.73
C TYR A 180 9.74 11.44 -6.43
N GLU A 181 10.44 11.83 -7.51
CA GLU A 181 9.89 12.83 -8.43
C GLU A 181 8.79 12.18 -9.29
N GLY A 182 7.54 12.20 -8.81
CA GLY A 182 6.37 11.65 -9.50
C GLY A 182 5.36 10.97 -8.57
N ASP A 183 4.28 10.40 -9.12
CA ASP A 183 3.39 9.52 -8.35
C ASP A 183 4.22 8.34 -7.82
N PRO A 184 4.17 8.02 -6.52
CA PRO A 184 4.97 6.94 -5.95
C PRO A 184 4.59 5.61 -6.64
N PRO A 185 5.57 4.80 -7.08
CA PRO A 185 5.25 3.50 -7.65
C PRO A 185 4.56 2.64 -6.58
N ASN A 186 3.35 2.18 -6.90
CA ASN A 186 2.56 1.24 -6.11
C ASN A 186 2.14 1.69 -4.69
N PRO A 187 1.32 2.73 -4.54
CA PRO A 187 0.82 3.16 -3.23
C PRO A 187 -0.03 2.08 -2.55
N LEU A 188 -0.22 2.24 -1.24
CA LEU A 188 -1.23 1.52 -0.50
C LEU A 188 -2.61 1.83 -1.10
N THR A 189 -3.37 0.77 -1.36
CA THR A 189 -4.70 0.83 -1.98
C THR A 189 -5.69 0.00 -1.18
N ALA A 190 -6.95 0.43 -1.18
CA ALA A 190 -8.07 -0.29 -0.57
C ALA A 190 -9.14 -0.60 -1.61
N TRP A 191 -9.64 -1.83 -1.62
CA TRP A 191 -10.72 -2.27 -2.49
C TRP A 191 -11.88 -2.85 -1.66
N ARG A 192 -13.04 -2.21 -1.74
CA ARG A 192 -14.25 -2.60 -1.02
C ARG A 192 -14.98 -3.75 -1.70
N ASN A 193 -15.38 -4.76 -0.95
CA ASN A 193 -16.19 -5.89 -1.38
C ASN A 193 -17.67 -5.65 -1.06
N ASN A 194 -18.44 -5.07 -1.98
CA ASN A 194 -19.90 -4.89 -1.80
C ASN A 194 -20.70 -6.19 -2.07
N GLY A 195 -20.07 -7.36 -1.94
CA GLY A 195 -20.61 -8.66 -2.32
C GLY A 195 -20.72 -8.88 -3.83
N ASN A 196 -21.49 -9.92 -4.21
CA ASN A 196 -21.70 -10.35 -5.60
C ASN A 196 -20.40 -10.65 -6.40
N ASN A 197 -19.32 -11.03 -5.72
CA ASN A 197 -18.00 -11.30 -6.29
C ASN A 197 -17.38 -10.09 -7.00
N ARG A 198 -17.59 -8.86 -6.49
CA ARG A 198 -17.03 -7.64 -7.08
C ARG A 198 -16.35 -6.76 -6.03
N PHE A 199 -15.22 -6.19 -6.41
CA PHE A 199 -14.48 -5.20 -5.64
C PHE A 199 -14.54 -3.83 -6.32
N PHE A 200 -14.52 -2.76 -5.52
CA PHE A 200 -14.49 -1.37 -5.96
C PHE A 200 -13.30 -0.65 -5.36
N GLU A 201 -12.65 0.20 -6.15
CA GLU A 201 -11.59 1.09 -5.68
C GLU A 201 -12.16 2.03 -4.59
N ALA A 202 -11.52 2.05 -3.42
CA ALA A 202 -11.97 2.76 -2.22
C ALA A 202 -10.83 3.48 -1.49
N THR A 203 -9.63 3.56 -2.08
CA THR A 203 -8.39 4.02 -1.42
C THR A 203 -8.55 5.38 -0.78
N THR A 204 -9.07 6.37 -1.51
CA THR A 204 -9.20 7.73 -0.97
C THR A 204 -10.23 7.85 0.13
N THR A 205 -11.27 7.02 0.10
CA THR A 205 -12.28 6.97 1.17
C THR A 205 -11.78 6.26 2.43
N VAL A 206 -10.77 5.40 2.29
CA VAL A 206 -10.21 4.60 3.38
C VAL A 206 -9.00 5.30 4.01
N PHE A 207 -8.05 5.77 3.19
CA PHE A 207 -6.77 6.34 3.63
C PHE A 207 -6.65 7.86 3.45
N GLY A 208 -7.58 8.49 2.72
CA GLY A 208 -7.51 9.91 2.35
C GLY A 208 -6.86 10.15 0.99
N GLU A 209 -6.79 11.43 0.58
CA GLU A 209 -6.32 11.84 -0.74
C GLU A 209 -4.80 11.71 -0.92
N GLU A 210 -4.04 11.75 0.18
CA GLU A 210 -2.58 11.68 0.14
C GLU A 210 -2.14 10.21 -0.02
N PRO A 211 -1.41 9.87 -1.09
CA PRO A 211 -0.99 8.49 -1.32
C PRO A 211 0.05 8.07 -0.28
N ILE A 212 -0.18 6.91 0.31
CA ILE A 212 0.73 6.32 1.31
C ILE A 212 1.64 5.33 0.61
N GLN A 213 2.94 5.51 0.76
CA GLN A 213 3.94 4.65 0.14
C GLN A 213 4.52 3.67 1.16
N ILE A 214 4.22 2.40 0.97
CA ILE A 214 4.87 1.30 1.66
C ILE A 214 6.04 0.84 0.79
N ILE A 215 7.23 0.68 1.37
CA ILE A 215 8.45 0.50 0.55
C ILE A 215 8.64 -0.97 0.18
N ARG A 216 8.83 -1.84 1.18
CA ARG A 216 9.10 -3.27 0.95
C ARG A 216 8.54 -4.14 2.06
N ALA A 217 7.37 -3.78 2.56
CA ALA A 217 6.72 -4.59 3.57
C ALA A 217 6.27 -5.94 2.98
N THR A 218 6.62 -7.01 3.66
CA THR A 218 6.17 -8.36 3.33
C THR A 218 5.22 -8.94 4.37
N LEU A 219 5.03 -8.21 5.48
CA LEU A 219 4.35 -8.65 6.68
C LEU A 219 3.25 -7.66 7.04
N ALA A 220 2.04 -8.17 7.27
CA ALA A 220 0.93 -7.40 7.82
C ALA A 220 0.08 -8.25 8.76
N ARG A 221 -0.58 -7.61 9.71
CA ARG A 221 -1.55 -8.23 10.62
C ARG A 221 -2.75 -7.32 10.78
N VAL A 222 -3.92 -7.94 10.87
CA VAL A 222 -5.20 -7.27 11.11
C VAL A 222 -5.74 -7.76 12.45
N ILE A 223 -5.65 -6.92 13.46
CA ILE A 223 -5.97 -7.27 14.85
C ILE A 223 -6.41 -6.03 15.62
N ASP A 224 -7.24 -6.21 16.64
CA ASP A 224 -7.68 -5.13 17.53
C ASP A 224 -6.51 -4.80 18.48
N MET A 225 -5.85 -3.66 18.27
CA MET A 225 -4.65 -3.29 19.03
C MET A 225 -4.95 -2.37 20.21
N ASP A 226 -6.07 -1.65 20.19
CA ASP A 226 -6.46 -0.72 21.25
C ASP A 226 -7.67 -1.16 22.08
N GLY A 227 -8.20 -2.35 21.82
CA GLY A 227 -9.28 -2.98 22.56
C GLY A 227 -10.65 -2.33 22.30
N ASP A 228 -10.80 -1.54 21.24
CA ASP A 228 -12.05 -0.83 20.94
C ASP A 228 -13.09 -1.69 20.18
N GLY A 229 -12.70 -2.92 19.82
CA GLY A 229 -13.51 -3.89 19.10
C GLY A 229 -13.46 -3.75 17.58
N LEU A 230 -12.68 -2.82 17.04
CA LEU A 230 -12.36 -2.71 15.62
C LEU A 230 -11.03 -3.42 15.34
N LYS A 231 -10.74 -3.72 14.07
CA LYS A 231 -9.48 -4.35 13.69
C LYS A 231 -8.56 -3.30 13.09
N ASP A 232 -7.37 -3.17 13.63
CA ASP A 232 -6.34 -2.27 13.12
C ASP A 232 -5.40 -3.00 12.18
N LEU A 233 -4.67 -2.24 11.37
CA LEU A 233 -3.70 -2.78 10.42
C LEU A 233 -2.28 -2.37 10.84
N PHE A 234 -1.47 -3.37 11.20
CA PHE A 234 -0.03 -3.19 11.36
C PHE A 234 0.71 -3.77 10.17
N ILE A 235 1.69 -3.02 9.66
CA ILE A 235 2.55 -3.42 8.54
C ILE A 235 4.01 -3.34 8.99
N GLY A 236 4.69 -4.49 9.00
CA GLY A 236 6.14 -4.58 9.20
C GLY A 236 6.85 -4.29 7.89
N ASP A 237 7.42 -3.09 7.76
CA ASP A 237 8.12 -2.66 6.55
C ASP A 237 9.63 -2.87 6.69
N GLY A 238 10.14 -3.84 5.93
CA GLY A 238 11.57 -4.08 5.88
C GLY A 238 12.32 -3.00 5.12
N GLY A 239 11.70 -2.27 4.20
CA GLY A 239 12.44 -1.37 3.32
C GLY A 239 13.44 -2.08 2.37
N PRO A 240 14.23 -1.30 1.62
CA PRO A 240 15.09 -1.83 0.57
C PRO A 240 16.35 -2.48 1.15
N ASP A 241 16.96 -3.37 0.35
CA ASP A 241 18.25 -4.03 0.68
C ASP A 241 19.47 -3.10 0.51
N GLY A 242 19.25 -1.78 0.52
CA GLY A 242 20.20 -0.76 0.10
C GLY A 242 20.46 -0.77 -1.40
N LEU A 243 21.25 0.20 -1.87
CA LEU A 243 21.66 0.25 -3.27
C LEU A 243 22.97 -0.53 -3.45
N PRO A 244 23.12 -1.36 -4.51
CA PRO A 244 24.43 -1.94 -4.80
C PRO A 244 25.41 -0.82 -5.14
N GLU A 245 26.70 -0.95 -4.79
CA GLU A 245 27.74 0.04 -5.11
C GLU A 245 27.81 0.40 -6.61
N THR A 246 27.31 -0.49 -7.46
CA THR A 246 27.23 -0.31 -8.92
C THR A 246 26.05 0.55 -9.38
N SER A 247 25.12 0.88 -8.49
CA SER A 247 23.99 1.76 -8.76
C SER A 247 24.49 3.19 -8.99
N PRO A 248 24.01 3.89 -10.04
CA PRO A 248 24.35 5.29 -10.26
C PRO A 248 23.80 6.22 -9.16
N TYR A 249 22.93 5.70 -8.28
CA TYR A 249 22.36 6.40 -7.14
C TYR A 249 22.93 5.94 -5.80
N TYR A 250 23.90 5.01 -5.81
CA TYR A 250 24.57 4.59 -4.58
C TYR A 250 25.27 5.79 -3.93
N ASP A 251 24.90 6.05 -2.67
CA ASP A 251 25.55 7.04 -1.84
C ASP A 251 25.99 6.38 -0.53
N PRO A 252 27.29 6.22 -0.26
CA PRO A 252 27.77 5.62 0.97
C PRO A 252 27.44 6.44 2.23
N GLU A 253 26.97 7.70 2.11
CA GLU A 253 26.47 8.50 3.24
C GLU A 253 24.93 8.47 3.37
N HIS A 254 24.19 8.02 2.34
CA HIS A 254 22.71 8.09 2.30
C HIS A 254 22.00 6.83 1.80
N SER A 255 22.70 5.70 1.68
CA SER A 255 22.06 4.41 1.40
C SER A 255 21.25 4.01 2.64
N VAL A 256 19.92 4.06 2.53
CA VAL A 256 19.02 3.70 3.63
C VAL A 256 18.66 2.24 3.47
N HIS A 257 19.18 1.39 4.34
CA HIS A 257 18.67 0.04 4.59
C HIS A 257 17.61 0.11 5.68
N GLY A 258 16.48 -0.58 5.50
CA GLY A 258 15.39 -0.56 6.47
C GLY A 258 14.25 0.39 6.10
N SER A 259 13.11 0.23 6.76
CA SER A 259 12.01 1.18 6.76
C SER A 259 11.42 1.28 8.17
N TYR A 260 10.44 2.16 8.35
CA TYR A 260 9.65 2.21 9.56
C TYR A 260 8.39 1.35 9.38
N SER A 261 8.00 0.63 10.42
CA SER A 261 6.71 -0.05 10.45
C SER A 261 5.54 0.94 10.51
N TRP A 262 4.35 0.49 10.12
CA TRP A 262 3.14 1.31 10.03
C TRP A 262 2.03 0.75 10.91
N LEU A 263 1.28 1.63 11.57
CA LEU A 263 0.07 1.29 12.31
C LEU A 263 -1.09 2.19 11.87
N PHE A 264 -2.11 1.56 11.31
CA PHE A 264 -3.33 2.21 10.89
C PHE A 264 -4.49 1.80 11.80
N MET A 265 -5.10 2.78 12.47
CA MET A 265 -6.21 2.55 13.38
C MET A 265 -7.53 2.64 12.62
N GLN A 266 -8.37 1.60 12.72
CA GLN A 266 -9.69 1.61 12.11
C GLN A 266 -10.61 2.57 12.84
N LYS A 267 -11.48 3.26 12.10
CA LYS A 267 -12.58 4.05 12.67
C LYS A 267 -13.90 3.46 12.23
N ARG A 268 -14.96 3.67 13.02
CA ARG A 268 -16.34 3.23 12.70
C ARG A 268 -16.91 3.79 11.38
N SER A 269 -16.28 4.82 10.82
CA SER A 269 -16.59 5.35 9.48
C SER A 269 -16.08 4.47 8.33
N GLY A 270 -15.25 3.49 8.63
CA GLY A 270 -14.54 2.63 7.68
C GLY A 270 -13.25 3.21 7.09
N THR A 271 -12.76 4.30 7.70
CA THR A 271 -11.46 4.89 7.41
C THR A 271 -10.38 4.24 8.26
N LEU A 272 -9.17 4.13 7.72
CA LEU A 272 -7.96 3.76 8.43
C LEU A 272 -7.06 4.98 8.59
N SER A 273 -6.84 5.40 9.83
CA SER A 273 -5.98 6.55 10.14
C SER A 273 -4.55 6.08 10.39
N ASP A 274 -3.57 6.62 9.67
CA ASP A 274 -2.17 6.44 10.03
C ASP A 274 -1.91 7.11 11.39
N GLU A 275 -1.58 6.32 12.40
CA GLU A 275 -1.23 6.78 13.74
C GLU A 275 0.19 6.30 14.13
N SER A 276 1.01 5.91 13.15
CA SER A 276 2.33 5.30 13.34
C SER A 276 3.26 6.16 14.21
N ASP A 277 3.36 7.47 13.93
CA ASP A 277 4.23 8.39 14.68
C ASP A 277 3.76 8.63 16.13
N ALA A 278 2.47 8.45 16.40
CA ALA A 278 1.90 8.67 17.72
C ALA A 278 1.98 7.42 18.61
N ARG A 279 2.00 6.23 18.00
CA ARG A 279 1.77 4.96 18.68
C ARG A 279 2.92 3.97 18.60
N LEU A 280 3.81 4.09 17.62
CA LEU A 280 4.92 3.16 17.45
C LEU A 280 6.27 3.80 17.84
N PRO A 281 7.18 3.01 18.44
CA PRO A 281 8.60 3.31 18.39
C PRO A 281 9.04 3.46 16.92
N ARG A 282 9.59 4.63 16.57
CA ARG A 282 10.06 4.91 15.20
C ARG A 282 11.47 4.38 15.01
N ILE A 283 11.55 3.05 14.96
CA ILE A 283 12.79 2.31 14.72
C ILE A 283 12.91 2.04 13.23
N LEU A 284 13.96 2.59 12.61
CA LEU A 284 14.32 2.29 11.24
C LEU A 284 15.01 0.94 11.22
N GLY A 285 14.31 -0.10 10.76
CA GLY A 285 14.80 -1.47 10.82
C GLY A 285 14.50 -2.28 9.57
N PHE A 286 15.35 -3.26 9.30
CA PHE A 286 15.13 -4.26 8.28
C PHE A 286 14.29 -5.41 8.87
N THR A 287 12.96 -5.22 8.92
CA THR A 287 11.99 -6.18 9.48
C THR A 287 11.82 -7.40 8.57
N HIS A 288 12.35 -8.55 9.00
CA HIS A 288 12.28 -9.81 8.22
C HIS A 288 11.11 -10.72 8.63
N GLY A 289 10.73 -10.64 9.90
CA GLY A 289 9.70 -11.49 10.50
C GLY A 289 8.90 -10.70 11.53
N MET A 290 7.66 -11.14 11.73
CA MET A 290 6.75 -10.52 12.70
C MET A 290 5.75 -11.54 13.21
N THR A 291 5.49 -11.47 14.51
CA THR A 291 4.35 -12.15 15.11
C THR A 291 3.75 -11.31 16.23
N ILE A 292 2.51 -11.62 16.60
CA ILE A 292 1.72 -10.86 17.57
C ILE A 292 1.14 -11.83 18.59
N GLY A 293 1.20 -11.48 19.87
CA GLY A 293 0.63 -12.25 20.96
C GLY A 293 0.76 -11.52 22.29
N ASP A 294 -0.07 -11.91 23.25
CA ASP A 294 -0.04 -11.41 24.62
C ASP A 294 1.05 -12.17 25.40
N ILE A 295 2.20 -11.53 25.62
CA ILE A 295 3.35 -12.22 26.23
C ILE A 295 3.36 -12.15 27.75
N GLU A 296 2.54 -11.29 28.36
CA GLU A 296 2.55 -11.04 29.81
C GLU A 296 1.21 -11.30 30.51
N GLY A 297 0.22 -11.77 29.75
CA GLY A 297 -1.07 -12.26 30.22
C GLY A 297 -2.01 -11.14 30.66
N ASP A 298 -1.80 -9.91 30.21
CA ASP A 298 -2.65 -8.77 30.55
C ASP A 298 -3.83 -8.57 29.57
N GLY A 299 -3.86 -9.36 28.50
CA GLY A 299 -4.88 -9.36 27.47
C GLY A 299 -4.56 -8.47 26.27
N ASP A 300 -3.46 -7.71 26.34
CA ASP A 300 -3.07 -6.77 25.31
C ASP A 300 -2.12 -7.45 24.31
N GLN A 301 -2.21 -7.07 23.03
CA GLN A 301 -1.46 -7.74 21.97
C GLN A 301 -0.12 -7.04 21.72
N ASP A 302 0.99 -7.74 21.99
CA ASP A 302 2.36 -7.27 21.75
C ASP A 302 2.88 -7.72 20.40
N ILE A 303 3.90 -7.02 19.89
CA ILE A 303 4.45 -7.30 18.56
C ILE A 303 5.92 -7.69 18.70
N PHE A 304 6.25 -8.92 18.30
CA PHE A 304 7.63 -9.30 18.05
C PHE A 304 8.03 -8.89 16.64
N LEU A 305 9.17 -8.20 16.50
CA LEU A 305 9.78 -7.86 15.21
C LEU A 305 11.17 -8.46 15.12
N ALA A 306 11.42 -9.26 14.09
CA ALA A 306 12.75 -9.76 13.74
C ALA A 306 13.52 -8.72 12.90
N ASN A 307 13.82 -7.57 13.52
CA ASN A 307 14.66 -6.55 12.90
C ASN A 307 16.13 -6.97 12.95
N ILE A 308 16.88 -6.72 11.88
CA ILE A 308 18.25 -7.22 11.77
C ILE A 308 19.28 -6.08 11.80
N TRP A 309 18.99 -4.98 11.10
CA TRP A 309 19.97 -3.94 10.82
C TRP A 309 19.29 -2.66 10.26
N SER A 310 19.98 -1.53 10.37
CA SER A 310 19.84 -0.40 9.44
C SER A 310 21.16 0.36 9.30
N GLU A 311 21.50 0.76 8.07
CA GLU A 311 22.74 1.49 7.78
C GLU A 311 22.71 2.92 8.35
N GLN A 312 21.54 3.56 8.37
CA GLN A 312 21.37 4.90 8.96
C GLN A 312 21.62 4.94 10.47
N ALA A 313 21.34 3.83 11.18
CA ALA A 313 21.71 3.67 12.58
C ALA A 313 23.19 3.31 12.76
N GLY A 314 23.92 2.98 11.69
CA GLY A 314 25.34 2.63 11.71
C GLY A 314 25.70 1.45 12.60
N THR A 315 24.71 0.63 12.99
CA THR A 315 24.87 -0.41 14.01
C THR A 315 24.10 -1.66 13.62
N GLU A 316 24.81 -2.75 13.30
CA GLU A 316 24.22 -4.09 13.34
C GLU A 316 23.87 -4.46 14.78
N CYS A 317 22.90 -5.37 14.94
CA CYS A 317 22.44 -5.73 16.26
C CYS A 317 23.51 -6.31 17.15
N ARG A 318 23.91 -5.48 18.12
CA ARG A 318 24.81 -5.79 19.23
C ARG A 318 26.23 -6.19 18.78
N GLU A 319 26.75 -5.58 17.71
CA GLU A 319 28.18 -5.61 17.39
C GLU A 319 29.02 -4.63 18.24
N ALA A 320 28.40 -3.57 18.78
CA ALA A 320 29.09 -2.64 19.67
C ALA A 320 29.10 -3.15 21.13
N GLU A 321 30.19 -2.93 21.87
CA GLU A 321 30.34 -3.23 23.33
C GLU A 321 29.33 -2.48 24.24
N VAL A 322 28.33 -1.81 23.66
CA VAL A 322 27.33 -0.97 24.30
C VAL A 322 25.96 -1.61 24.12
N LEU A 323 25.26 -1.82 25.24
CA LEU A 323 23.88 -2.30 25.24
C LEU A 323 23.02 -1.46 24.26
N PRO A 324 22.19 -2.09 23.42
CA PRO A 324 21.34 -1.36 22.50
C PRO A 324 20.39 -0.45 23.28
N THR A 325 20.24 0.79 22.82
CA THR A 325 19.13 1.66 23.27
C THR A 325 17.81 1.07 22.78
N ALA A 326 16.70 1.45 23.41
CA ALA A 326 15.36 0.99 23.01
C ALA A 326 15.04 1.25 21.53
N ASP A 327 15.73 2.19 20.89
CA ASP A 327 15.57 2.55 19.48
C ASP A 327 16.46 1.75 18.50
N ALA A 328 17.18 0.72 18.98
CA ALA A 328 18.05 -0.08 18.10
C ALA A 328 17.23 -1.02 17.20
N PRO A 329 17.67 -1.24 15.94
CA PRO A 329 16.94 -2.04 14.95
C PRO A 329 17.09 -3.56 15.17
N CYS A 330 16.77 -4.04 16.37
CA CYS A 330 17.04 -5.41 16.81
C CYS A 330 15.82 -6.27 17.04
N PRO A 331 16.00 -7.61 17.03
CA PRO A 331 14.93 -8.51 17.37
C PRO A 331 14.46 -8.22 18.79
N GLY A 332 13.16 -8.00 18.94
CA GLY A 332 12.60 -7.60 20.23
C GLY A 332 11.12 -7.31 20.12
N PHE A 333 10.57 -6.81 21.22
CA PHE A 333 9.14 -6.62 21.36
C PHE A 333 8.76 -5.15 21.38
N PHE A 334 7.63 -4.85 20.76
CA PHE A 334 6.84 -3.66 21.01
C PHE A 334 5.73 -4.06 21.99
N ILE A 335 5.83 -3.53 23.20
CA ILE A 335 4.93 -3.79 24.32
C ILE A 335 3.77 -2.79 24.29
N ASN A 336 2.55 -3.31 24.27
CA ASN A 336 1.32 -2.53 24.19
C ASN A 336 0.88 -2.03 25.57
N ASP A 337 0.33 -0.82 25.66
CA ASP A 337 -0.25 -0.27 26.90
C ASP A 337 -1.75 -0.57 27.08
N GLY A 338 -2.29 -1.45 26.24
CA GLY A 338 -3.71 -1.80 26.15
C GLY A 338 -4.59 -0.77 25.48
N LYS A 339 -3.99 0.27 24.92
CA LYS A 339 -4.68 1.27 24.08
C LYS A 339 -4.00 1.42 22.75
N GLY A 340 -3.15 0.48 22.36
CA GLY A 340 -2.40 0.50 21.12
C GLY A 340 -1.31 1.57 21.08
N TYR A 341 -0.75 1.96 22.24
CA TYR A 341 0.51 2.71 22.29
C TYR A 341 1.62 1.77 22.69
N PHE A 342 2.68 1.74 21.87
CA PHE A 342 3.73 0.75 21.99
C PHE A 342 5.02 1.37 22.52
N SER A 343 5.72 0.60 23.35
CA SER A 343 7.08 0.89 23.79
C SER A 343 8.00 -0.27 23.37
N SER A 344 9.22 0.03 22.92
CA SER A 344 10.16 -1.02 22.54
C SER A 344 10.88 -1.57 23.77
N ASP A 345 10.94 -2.90 23.86
CA ASP A 345 11.70 -3.62 24.88
C ASP A 345 12.53 -4.73 24.23
N LEU A 346 13.83 -4.48 24.14
CA LEU A 346 14.83 -5.39 23.58
C LEU A 346 15.41 -6.34 24.64
N THR A 347 14.95 -6.25 25.89
CA THR A 347 15.46 -7.04 27.03
C THR A 347 14.64 -8.29 27.30
N ARG A 348 13.47 -8.41 26.67
CA ARG A 348 12.61 -9.60 26.79
C ARG A 348 13.25 -10.87 26.23
N ILE A 349 14.18 -10.74 25.27
CA ILE A 349 14.92 -11.88 24.71
C ILE A 349 16.38 -11.80 25.18
N PRO A 350 17.03 -12.93 25.53
CA PRO A 350 18.43 -12.94 25.93
C PRO A 350 19.33 -12.29 24.87
N GLU A 351 20.34 -11.56 25.34
CA GLU A 351 21.28 -10.84 24.48
C GLU A 351 22.02 -11.79 23.53
N GLU A 352 22.42 -12.94 24.05
CA GLU A 352 23.18 -13.96 23.34
C GLU A 352 22.41 -14.51 22.14
N VAL A 353 21.08 -14.54 22.25
CA VAL A 353 20.16 -15.05 21.24
C VAL A 353 19.91 -14.00 20.15
N THR A 354 19.73 -12.72 20.54
CA THR A 354 19.43 -11.62 19.61
C THR A 354 20.64 -11.09 18.85
N ARG A 355 21.85 -11.20 19.41
CA ARG A 355 23.09 -10.70 18.82
C ARG A 355 23.40 -11.40 17.49
N VAL A 356 23.86 -10.65 16.50
CA VAL A 356 24.42 -11.24 15.27
C VAL A 356 25.67 -12.05 15.62
N THR A 357 25.69 -13.32 15.24
CA THR A 357 26.84 -14.20 15.47
C THR A 357 27.50 -14.52 14.15
N HIS A 358 28.79 -14.20 14.05
CA HIS A 358 29.67 -14.64 12.97
C HIS A 358 30.32 -15.95 13.38
N ASP A 359 29.94 -17.04 12.72
CA ASP A 359 30.65 -18.31 12.85
C ASP A 359 31.21 -18.78 11.49
N GLU A 360 31.80 -19.96 11.47
CA GLU A 360 32.36 -20.58 10.26
C GLU A 360 31.30 -20.88 9.16
N ARG A 361 30.01 -20.71 9.46
CA ARG A 361 28.86 -20.94 8.58
C ARG A 361 28.29 -19.62 8.02
N GLY A 362 28.70 -18.46 8.54
CA GLY A 362 28.27 -17.13 8.09
C GLY A 362 27.67 -16.28 9.22
N GLU A 363 26.95 -15.22 8.84
CA GLU A 363 26.27 -14.32 9.78
C GLU A 363 24.86 -14.81 10.10
N LEU A 364 24.63 -15.30 11.33
CA LEU A 364 23.30 -15.74 11.74
C LEU A 364 22.43 -14.54 12.10
N ARG A 365 21.39 -14.31 11.29
CA ARG A 365 20.41 -13.23 11.45
C ARG A 365 19.03 -13.79 11.68
N TRP A 366 18.22 -13.12 12.50
CA TRP A 366 16.82 -13.47 12.67
C TRP A 366 16.07 -13.35 11.34
N GLN A 367 15.20 -14.31 11.04
CA GLN A 367 14.41 -14.33 9.80
C GLN A 367 12.93 -14.35 10.10
N ASP A 368 12.52 -15.07 11.14
CA ASP A 368 11.12 -15.17 11.52
C ASP A 368 10.96 -15.54 13.00
N GLY A 369 9.74 -15.38 13.51
CA GLY A 369 9.34 -15.78 14.85
C GLY A 369 7.88 -16.17 14.91
N LEU A 370 7.54 -17.10 15.78
CA LEU A 370 6.19 -17.54 16.05
C LEU A 370 5.95 -17.54 17.56
N LEU A 371 4.92 -16.81 17.98
CA LEU A 371 4.40 -16.85 19.34
C LEU A 371 3.32 -17.93 19.42
N ILE A 372 3.50 -18.87 20.34
CA ILE A 372 2.61 -20.01 20.52
C ILE A 372 2.75 -20.55 21.93
N ASP A 373 1.62 -20.86 22.57
CA ASP A 373 1.56 -21.58 23.84
C ASP A 373 1.85 -23.07 23.58
N VAL A 374 3.07 -23.52 23.90
CA VAL A 374 3.53 -24.90 23.68
C VAL A 374 3.40 -25.78 24.91
N ASP A 375 3.38 -25.20 26.11
CA ASP A 375 3.28 -25.94 27.37
C ASP A 375 1.89 -25.89 28.03
N ASN A 376 0.96 -25.16 27.41
CA ASN A 376 -0.44 -24.99 27.78
C ASN A 376 -0.60 -24.30 29.15
N ASP A 377 0.26 -23.32 29.46
CA ASP A 377 0.15 -22.47 30.65
C ASP A 377 -0.73 -21.22 30.44
N GLY A 378 -1.08 -20.93 29.18
CA GLY A 378 -1.92 -19.81 28.78
C GLY A 378 -1.16 -18.55 28.38
N LEU A 379 0.18 -18.58 28.42
CA LEU A 379 1.07 -17.57 27.86
C LEU A 379 1.77 -18.13 26.63
N VAL A 380 2.31 -17.26 25.80
CA VAL A 380 2.97 -17.66 24.55
C VAL A 380 4.48 -17.75 24.72
N GLU A 381 5.06 -18.81 24.18
CA GLU A 381 6.50 -19.00 23.96
C GLU A 381 6.91 -18.45 22.60
N LEU A 382 8.21 -18.20 22.40
CA LEU A 382 8.76 -17.76 21.12
C LEU A 382 9.55 -18.89 20.45
N ILE A 383 9.06 -19.37 19.31
CA ILE A 383 9.85 -20.16 18.36
C ILE A 383 10.52 -19.21 17.37
N GLY A 384 11.84 -19.14 17.38
CA GLY A 384 12.61 -18.23 16.55
C GLY A 384 13.39 -18.95 15.45
N ASN A 385 13.40 -18.40 14.23
CA ASN A 385 14.34 -18.80 13.19
C ASN A 385 15.43 -17.73 13.02
N LYS A 386 16.68 -18.15 13.19
CA LYS A 386 17.88 -17.34 13.00
C LYS A 386 18.79 -17.98 11.95
N GLN A 387 18.34 -17.92 10.69
CA GLN A 387 18.97 -18.59 9.56
C GLN A 387 19.26 -20.06 9.83
N LEU A 388 20.47 -20.42 10.29
CA LEU A 388 20.94 -21.79 10.51
C LEU A 388 20.64 -22.34 11.92
N ALA A 389 20.07 -21.53 12.81
CA ALA A 389 19.63 -21.95 14.14
C ALA A 389 18.12 -21.74 14.31
N ASP A 390 17.47 -22.69 14.97
CA ASP A 390 16.08 -22.62 15.39
C ASP A 390 16.06 -22.66 16.92
N TYR A 391 15.31 -21.75 17.55
CA TYR A 391 15.24 -21.59 19.01
C TYR A 391 13.82 -21.82 19.51
N LEU A 392 13.67 -22.49 20.65
CA LEU A 392 12.48 -22.41 21.50
C LEU A 392 12.88 -21.60 22.72
N LEU A 393 12.21 -20.49 22.93
CA LEU A 393 12.42 -19.63 24.08
C LEU A 393 11.15 -19.67 24.96
N LEU A 394 11.32 -20.14 26.19
CA LEU A 394 10.23 -20.28 27.15
C LEU A 394 9.94 -18.95 27.83
N ASN A 395 8.67 -18.60 27.96
CA ASN A 395 8.22 -17.44 28.70
C ASN A 395 8.33 -17.71 30.22
N ASP A 396 8.81 -16.74 31.00
CA ASP A 396 8.97 -16.85 32.46
C ASP A 396 7.69 -16.53 33.26
N GLY A 397 6.60 -16.24 32.55
CA GLY A 397 5.32 -15.83 33.14
C GLY A 397 5.14 -14.33 33.25
N ALA A 398 6.16 -13.54 32.90
CA ALA A 398 6.13 -12.08 32.91
C ALA A 398 6.54 -11.48 31.55
N GLY A 399 6.60 -12.29 30.49
CA GLY A 399 7.00 -11.86 29.16
C GLY A 399 8.52 -11.77 28.96
N PHE A 400 9.32 -12.36 29.84
CA PHE A 400 10.76 -12.55 29.60
C PHE A 400 11.04 -13.98 29.14
N PHE A 401 11.87 -14.10 28.11
CA PHE A 401 12.13 -15.35 27.44
C PHE A 401 13.48 -15.94 27.85
N LEU A 402 13.53 -17.26 28.01
CA LEU A 402 14.73 -18.02 28.34
C LEU A 402 14.92 -19.14 27.31
N GLU A 403 16.15 -19.30 26.81
CA GLU A 403 16.46 -20.39 25.87
C GLU A 403 16.29 -21.77 26.56
N GLU A 404 15.56 -22.68 25.92
CA GLU A 404 15.41 -24.06 26.39
C GLU A 404 16.64 -24.92 26.02
N ASN A 405 16.79 -26.06 26.70
CA ASN A 405 17.92 -26.99 26.53
C ASN A 405 17.95 -27.69 25.15
N GLU A 406 19.13 -28.21 24.80
CA GLU A 406 19.36 -29.07 23.62
C GLU A 406 18.32 -30.19 23.50
N GLY A 407 17.63 -30.23 22.35
CA GLY A 407 16.67 -31.28 21.99
C GLY A 407 15.19 -30.89 22.12
N ALA A 408 14.88 -29.66 22.56
CA ALA A 408 13.51 -29.14 22.61
C ALA A 408 12.88 -28.97 21.20
N ILE A 409 13.69 -28.56 20.22
CA ILE A 409 13.33 -28.54 18.80
C ILE A 409 14.10 -29.64 18.06
N PRO A 410 13.45 -30.39 17.13
CA PRO A 410 14.15 -31.34 16.29
C PRO A 410 15.31 -30.71 15.51
N GLU A 411 16.37 -31.49 15.27
CA GLU A 411 17.43 -31.05 14.37
C GLU A 411 16.90 -30.74 12.97
N ARG A 412 17.44 -29.69 12.37
CA ARG A 412 17.03 -29.22 11.05
C ARG A 412 17.32 -30.28 9.98
N LEU A 413 16.25 -30.73 9.32
CA LEU A 413 16.37 -31.64 8.18
C LEU A 413 17.07 -30.90 7.02
N ALA A 414 18.36 -31.22 6.82
CA ALA A 414 19.29 -30.64 5.82
C ALA A 414 20.07 -29.36 6.22
N GLY A 415 20.36 -29.14 7.50
CA GLY A 415 21.26 -28.05 7.97
C GLY A 415 22.64 -28.49 8.51
N GLY A 416 22.90 -29.80 8.59
CA GLY A 416 24.16 -30.33 9.11
C GLY A 416 25.29 -30.33 8.07
N GLU A 417 26.33 -29.53 8.32
CA GLU A 417 27.69 -29.64 7.75
C GLU A 417 27.87 -29.61 6.21
N GLN A 418 26.95 -29.10 5.40
CA GLN A 418 27.30 -28.81 4.00
C GLN A 418 27.82 -27.38 3.88
N SER A 419 29.14 -27.27 3.81
CA SER A 419 29.83 -26.06 3.38
C SER A 419 29.14 -25.49 2.16
N PHE A 420 28.64 -24.27 2.26
CA PHE A 420 28.03 -23.56 1.14
C PHE A 420 29.10 -23.40 0.03
N ASP A 421 29.06 -24.24 -1.01
CA ASP A 421 29.83 -24.03 -2.24
C ASP A 421 28.92 -23.31 -3.24
N PRO A 422 29.11 -22.00 -3.47
CA PRO A 422 28.25 -21.21 -4.35
C PRO A 422 28.28 -21.66 -5.82
N ASN A 423 29.15 -22.60 -6.21
CA ASN A 423 29.24 -23.11 -7.58
C ASN A 423 28.49 -24.43 -7.82
N ASN A 424 27.87 -25.02 -6.80
CA ASN A 424 27.31 -26.36 -6.92
C ASN A 424 25.87 -26.37 -6.36
N TYR A 425 24.90 -26.03 -7.20
CA TYR A 425 23.47 -26.26 -6.92
C TYR A 425 23.14 -27.72 -7.25
N PRO A 426 22.93 -28.63 -6.27
CA PRO A 426 22.22 -29.86 -6.57
C PRO A 426 20.73 -29.52 -6.66
N LEU A 427 20.10 -29.92 -7.78
CA LEU A 427 18.66 -29.81 -7.97
C LEU A 427 17.92 -30.49 -6.80
N PRO A 428 16.78 -29.94 -6.33
CA PRO A 428 16.07 -30.49 -5.18
C PRO A 428 15.64 -31.94 -5.45
N ILE A 429 16.05 -32.82 -4.54
CA ILE A 429 15.57 -34.21 -4.50
C ILE A 429 14.11 -34.17 -4.08
N SER A 430 13.23 -34.49 -5.02
CA SER A 430 11.81 -34.75 -4.75
C SER A 430 11.69 -35.88 -3.72
N THR A 431 11.30 -35.53 -2.50
CA THR A 431 10.87 -36.49 -1.49
C THR A 431 9.38 -36.31 -1.28
N THR A 432 8.61 -37.21 -1.88
CA THR A 432 7.16 -37.33 -1.67
C THR A 432 6.94 -37.83 -0.24
N LEU A 433 6.48 -36.97 0.67
CA LEU A 433 6.02 -37.39 1.99
C LEU A 433 4.56 -37.88 1.84
N THR A 434 4.34 -39.18 1.94
CA THR A 434 3.00 -39.75 2.12
C THR A 434 2.65 -39.69 3.60
N LEU A 435 1.62 -38.91 3.95
CA LEU A 435 0.95 -38.98 5.25
C LEU A 435 0.14 -40.29 5.32
N GLU A 436 0.42 -41.14 6.32
CA GLU A 436 -0.47 -42.20 6.79
C GLU A 436 -1.33 -41.71 7.96
#